data_AF-A0A662WS68-F1
#
_entry.id   AF-A0A662WS68-F1
#
_cell.length_a   1.000
_cell.length_b   1.000
_cell.length_c   1.000
_cell.angle_alpha   90.00
_cell.angle_beta   90.00
_cell.angle_gamma   90.00
#
_symmetry.space_group_name_H-M   'P 1'
#
loop_
_entity.id
_entity.type
_entity.pdbx_description
1 polymer ?
#
loop_
_entity_poly.entity_id
_entity_poly.type
_entity_poly.pdbx_seq_one_letter_code
_entity_poly.pdbx_strand_id
1 'polypeptide(L)'
;MADEPHEVELSQLDAGQNAGIRGRNKKADATDIEAGDANAGSISAASVASSKSTFNSSVDGDDAFSVSATPEKEKKTPASLSSVQAVIHWWMSMRLQFGDGLLLQIFFVYFTQGIRSTLCSLGTSYYLNETLALPPAQSEALRATAAIPWIIKPLYGMLSDSVPIWGTRRKSYLLIFSAISAAAYFSLSIPGLVTTYESALVALVVASLGIAFCDVVIDGKVVEAARSEREDMAGNLQTLSWISLSVGSVLGSMVSGYTLNTLGPMGVFFLSAMGPLCVVFISIKIPEETFVPQGHGGFLQTVQDQCCALATVVVDPICWRPMLWIFLSNALPPSLGEAMFSFKTAELGFSKSFLGFISTVGSLTLLGTTALYNAYFRDMPFRRMFFRIQLASACVSFAEFVLVSRLNLAFGVGDRFFIFGDEILSDVVARLKHMPSLVLCAKICPPGIEGTMFALLMSIYNFSWSVASYGGSWLCSYLQISKTNFAGLVVAVTIRSVAKVVPIFLLFMVPATTSISSSSLASKAQAKAKALSSRKKSEDGNDSDGGAIDLKVQA
;
A
#
# COMPACT_ATOMS: atom_id res chain seq x y z
N MET A 1 51.89 -45.16 -8.22
CA MET A 1 51.30 -44.31 -9.28
C MET A 1 49.85 -44.73 -9.36
N ALA A 2 48.94 -43.85 -8.89
CA ALA A 2 47.47 -43.93 -8.97
C ALA A 2 46.84 -45.19 -8.29
N ASP A 3 45.66 -45.20 -7.68
CA ASP A 3 44.49 -44.31 -7.66
C ASP A 3 43.71 -44.57 -6.35
N GLU A 4 42.72 -43.71 -6.06
CA GLU A 4 41.78 -43.71 -4.92
C GLU A 4 41.22 -45.07 -4.45
N PRO A 5 40.67 -45.11 -3.21
CA PRO A 5 39.28 -45.57 -3.11
C PRO A 5 38.39 -44.87 -2.05
N HIS A 6 37.12 -44.74 -2.43
CA HIS A 6 35.86 -45.10 -1.75
C HIS A 6 35.55 -44.80 -0.27
N GLU A 7 34.29 -44.35 -0.11
CA GLU A 7 33.36 -44.28 1.03
C GLU A 7 33.52 -45.31 2.16
N VAL A 8 33.26 -44.86 3.39
CA VAL A 8 32.66 -45.67 4.47
C VAL A 8 31.70 -44.81 5.31
N GLU A 9 30.44 -45.25 5.35
CA GLU A 9 29.37 -44.94 6.30
C GLU A 9 29.73 -45.44 7.72
N LEU A 10 29.37 -44.71 8.78
CA LEU A 10 29.06 -45.36 10.07
C LEU A 10 28.16 -44.48 10.96
N SER A 11 26.99 -45.05 11.17
CA SER A 11 25.90 -44.67 12.06
C SER A 11 26.18 -45.00 13.54
N GLN A 12 25.33 -44.40 14.39
CA GLN A 12 24.90 -44.81 15.74
C GLN A 12 25.70 -44.31 16.95
N LEU A 13 24.99 -43.50 17.76
CA LEU A 13 24.86 -43.74 19.20
C LEU A 13 23.41 -43.48 19.62
N ASP A 14 22.79 -44.57 20.08
CA ASP A 14 21.51 -44.76 20.79
C ASP A 14 21.20 -43.67 21.84
N ALA A 15 19.97 -43.18 22.00
CA ALA A 15 18.71 -43.80 22.42
C ALA A 15 18.46 -43.81 23.95
N GLY A 16 17.23 -43.41 24.31
CA GLY A 16 16.57 -43.64 25.60
C GLY A 16 16.54 -42.41 26.52
N GLN A 17 15.45 -42.05 27.20
CA GLN A 17 14.07 -42.53 27.22
C GLN A 17 13.25 -41.57 28.13
N ASN A 18 11.97 -41.38 27.78
CA ASN A 18 10.80 -40.94 28.57
C ASN A 18 10.88 -40.77 30.10
N ALA A 19 10.32 -39.65 30.58
CA ALA A 19 9.32 -39.50 31.69
C ALA A 19 9.09 -37.98 31.88
N GLY A 20 7.90 -37.36 31.80
CA GLY A 20 6.63 -37.70 32.43
C GLY A 20 6.66 -37.29 33.91
N ILE A 21 5.96 -36.19 34.31
CA ILE A 21 5.16 -36.03 35.55
C ILE A 21 4.92 -34.56 35.98
N ARG A 22 3.62 -34.27 36.17
CA ARG A 22 2.92 -33.34 37.11
C ARG A 22 3.00 -31.81 36.99
N GLY A 23 1.80 -31.25 36.87
CA GLY A 23 1.49 -29.86 37.17
C GLY A 23 1.40 -29.52 38.65
N ARG A 24 1.17 -28.23 38.92
CA ARG A 24 0.80 -27.71 40.24
C ARG A 24 -0.08 -26.47 40.08
N ASN A 25 -1.35 -26.61 40.46
CA ASN A 25 -2.22 -25.52 40.87
C ASN A 25 -1.72 -24.98 42.23
N LYS A 26 -1.73 -23.66 42.41
CA LYS A 26 -1.95 -23.05 43.73
C LYS A 26 -2.61 -21.68 43.58
N LYS A 27 -3.84 -21.60 44.09
CA LYS A 27 -4.52 -20.36 44.49
C LYS A 27 -3.79 -19.74 45.70
N ALA A 28 -3.71 -18.43 45.75
CA ALA A 28 -3.69 -17.64 46.99
C ALA A 28 -4.29 -16.25 46.72
N ASP A 29 -5.12 -15.82 47.66
CA ASP A 29 -5.95 -14.61 47.68
C ASP A 29 -5.18 -13.31 47.97
N ALA A 30 -5.87 -12.21 47.60
CA ALA A 30 -6.05 -10.94 48.32
C ALA A 30 -5.11 -9.72 48.12
N THR A 31 -5.83 -8.61 47.87
CA THR A 31 -5.65 -7.19 48.25
C THR A 31 -4.79 -6.25 47.39
N ASP A 32 -5.51 -5.39 46.67
CA ASP A 32 -5.38 -3.93 46.48
C ASP A 32 -3.99 -3.28 46.62
N ILE A 33 -3.59 -2.49 45.61
CA ILE A 33 -3.31 -1.04 45.70
C ILE A 33 -2.79 -0.49 44.34
N GLU A 34 -3.45 0.60 43.94
CA GLU A 34 -3.01 1.74 43.12
C GLU A 34 -2.76 1.65 41.60
N ALA A 35 -3.39 2.66 40.97
CA ALA A 35 -3.36 3.07 39.58
C ALA A 35 -1.94 3.34 39.06
N GLY A 36 -1.67 2.81 37.87
CA GLY A 36 -0.54 3.20 37.04
C GLY A 36 -0.99 3.31 35.58
N ASP A 37 -1.01 4.54 35.06
CA ASP A 37 -1.28 4.88 33.68
C ASP A 37 -0.43 4.04 32.71
N ALA A 38 -1.09 3.16 31.94
CA ALA A 38 -0.48 2.44 30.83
C ALA A 38 -0.72 3.21 29.53
N ASN A 39 0.29 3.99 29.15
CA ASN A 39 0.36 4.79 27.94
C ASN A 39 0.32 3.88 26.70
N ALA A 40 -0.81 3.89 25.98
CA ALA A 40 -1.04 3.08 24.78
C ALA A 40 -0.21 3.60 23.60
N GLY A 41 0.74 2.78 23.14
CA GLY A 41 1.68 3.07 22.06
C GLY A 41 0.99 3.26 20.71
N SER A 42 1.20 4.42 20.10
CA SER A 42 0.79 4.72 18.74
C SER A 42 1.86 4.25 17.74
N ILE A 43 1.46 3.39 16.81
CA ILE A 43 2.25 2.93 15.67
C ILE A 43 2.66 4.14 14.81
N SER A 44 3.97 4.36 14.72
CA SER A 44 4.61 5.15 13.68
C SER A 44 5.97 4.55 13.44
N ALA A 45 6.17 4.04 12.23
CA ALA A 45 7.46 3.62 11.71
C ALA A 45 8.50 4.71 11.98
N ALA A 46 9.60 4.31 12.61
CA ALA A 46 10.63 5.19 13.11
C ALA A 46 11.43 5.81 11.95
N SER A 47 11.58 7.14 12.06
CA SER A 47 12.53 7.95 11.33
C SER A 47 13.96 7.58 11.71
N VAL A 48 14.80 7.27 10.72
CA VAL A 48 16.25 7.36 10.89
C VAL A 48 16.60 8.82 11.15
N ALA A 49 17.35 9.03 12.23
CA ALA A 49 17.66 10.30 12.86
C ALA A 49 18.30 11.34 11.92
N SER A 50 17.87 12.60 12.04
CA SER A 50 18.70 13.76 11.71
C SER A 50 18.36 14.89 12.70
N SER A 51 19.23 15.05 13.69
CA SER A 51 19.23 16.19 14.62
C SER A 51 19.86 17.41 13.94
N LYS A 52 19.10 18.50 13.81
CA LYS A 52 19.65 19.84 13.59
C LYS A 52 19.94 20.48 14.96
N SER A 53 21.19 20.89 15.20
CA SER A 53 21.51 21.86 16.24
C SER A 53 21.68 23.24 15.60
N THR A 54 20.99 24.22 16.17
CA THR A 54 21.08 25.63 15.82
C THR A 54 22.27 26.25 16.53
N PHE A 55 23.02 27.04 15.79
CA PHE A 55 24.17 27.84 16.19
C PHE A 55 23.73 28.95 17.17
N ASN A 56 24.39 29.08 18.32
CA ASN A 56 24.46 30.34 19.05
C ASN A 56 25.76 30.39 19.88
N SER A 57 26.45 31.53 19.77
CA SER A 57 27.81 31.81 20.20
C SER A 57 27.90 32.33 21.65
N SER A 58 28.75 31.67 22.46
CA SER A 58 29.77 32.17 23.41
C SER A 58 29.59 33.51 24.18
N VAL A 59 29.93 33.52 25.49
CA VAL A 59 31.19 34.06 26.09
C VAL A 59 31.09 34.21 27.64
N ASP A 60 32.16 33.78 28.35
CA ASP A 60 32.74 34.08 29.70
C ASP A 60 31.88 34.00 31.00
N GLY A 61 32.38 33.61 32.19
CA GLY A 61 33.73 33.30 32.69
C GLY A 61 33.70 32.99 34.21
N ASP A 62 34.82 32.43 34.70
CA ASP A 62 35.39 32.45 36.07
C ASP A 62 34.86 31.58 37.26
N ASP A 63 35.83 30.77 37.73
CA ASP A 63 36.29 30.49 39.11
C ASP A 63 35.65 29.47 40.07
N ALA A 64 36.45 28.40 40.29
CA ALA A 64 36.95 27.89 41.58
C ALA A 64 36.01 27.13 42.54
N PHE A 65 36.24 25.81 42.69
CA PHE A 65 36.96 25.14 43.80
C PHE A 65 36.56 23.65 43.89
N SER A 66 37.56 22.76 43.87
CA SER A 66 37.43 21.30 43.94
C SER A 66 37.94 20.75 45.28
N VAL A 67 37.17 19.90 45.96
CA VAL A 67 37.65 18.84 46.89
C VAL A 67 36.61 17.70 46.90
N SER A 68 36.66 16.76 45.95
CA SER A 68 37.24 15.42 46.01
C SER A 68 36.62 14.43 47.04
N ALA A 69 35.76 13.54 46.54
CA ALA A 69 35.64 12.16 47.03
C ALA A 69 35.43 11.22 45.83
N THR A 70 36.16 10.10 45.88
CA THR A 70 36.46 9.04 44.89
C THR A 70 35.25 8.22 44.38
N PRO A 71 35.42 7.38 43.33
CA PRO A 71 34.55 7.37 42.16
C PRO A 71 33.32 6.47 42.28
N GLU A 72 32.14 7.03 42.00
CA GLU A 72 30.97 6.26 41.58
C GLU A 72 31.14 5.85 40.11
N LYS A 73 30.87 4.58 39.82
CA LYS A 73 30.89 4.00 38.48
C LYS A 73 30.02 4.81 37.53
N GLU A 74 30.63 5.56 36.62
CA GLU A 74 29.96 6.14 35.46
C GLU A 74 29.29 5.01 34.67
N LYS A 75 27.95 5.03 34.66
CA LYS A 75 27.15 4.39 33.62
C LYS A 75 27.56 5.02 32.30
N LYS A 76 28.40 4.32 31.54
CA LYS A 76 28.69 4.65 30.13
C LYS A 76 27.36 4.76 29.37
N THR A 77 27.02 5.98 28.99
CA THR A 77 26.06 6.30 27.93
C THR A 77 26.47 5.50 26.68
N PRO A 78 25.58 4.69 26.07
CA PRO A 78 25.98 3.89 24.91
C PRO A 78 26.35 4.83 23.76
N ALA A 79 27.55 4.65 23.23
CA ALA A 79 28.07 5.39 22.10
C ALA A 79 27.05 5.36 20.95
N SER A 80 26.74 6.52 20.37
CA SER A 80 25.85 6.63 19.21
C SER A 80 26.42 5.80 18.06
N LEU A 81 25.79 4.66 17.77
CA LEU A 81 26.10 3.84 16.61
C LEU A 81 26.09 4.71 15.35
N SER A 82 27.07 4.52 14.45
CA SER A 82 27.03 5.15 13.14
C SER A 82 25.74 4.75 12.42
N SER A 83 25.13 5.64 11.64
CA SER A 83 23.85 5.38 10.95
C SER A 83 23.90 4.11 10.09
N VAL A 84 25.06 3.76 9.56
CA VAL A 84 25.30 2.53 8.79
C VAL A 84 25.24 1.28 9.67
N GLN A 85 25.89 1.31 10.85
CA GLN A 85 25.83 0.19 11.80
C GLN A 85 24.42 -0.05 12.32
N ALA A 86 23.63 1.01 12.52
CA ALA A 86 22.22 0.89 12.91
C ALA A 86 21.38 0.16 11.84
N VAL A 87 21.60 0.46 10.56
CA VAL A 87 20.90 -0.23 9.44
C VAL A 87 21.34 -1.68 9.32
N ILE A 88 22.64 -1.96 9.46
CA ILE A 88 23.16 -3.34 9.41
C ILE A 88 22.58 -4.16 10.56
N HIS A 89 22.56 -3.61 11.77
CA HIS A 89 21.98 -4.28 12.93
C HIS A 89 20.48 -4.51 12.75
N TRP A 90 19.75 -3.52 12.22
CA TRP A 90 18.33 -3.66 11.88
C TRP A 90 18.09 -4.80 10.88
N TRP A 91 18.88 -4.87 9.80
CA TRP A 91 18.77 -5.93 8.79
C TRP A 91 19.10 -7.31 9.36
N MET A 92 20.15 -7.42 10.18
CA MET A 92 20.52 -8.67 10.85
C MET A 92 19.41 -9.13 11.80
N SER A 93 18.80 -8.22 12.57
CA SER A 93 17.67 -8.53 13.45
C SER A 93 16.48 -9.07 12.67
N MET A 94 16.13 -8.42 11.55
CA MET A 94 15.04 -8.86 10.67
C MET A 94 15.31 -10.26 10.11
N ARG A 95 16.53 -10.51 9.63
CA ARG A 95 16.96 -11.78 9.07
C ARG A 95 16.88 -12.93 10.08
N LEU A 96 17.32 -12.67 11.31
CA LEU A 96 17.31 -13.68 12.38
C LEU A 96 15.90 -14.09 12.80
N GLN A 97 14.93 -13.16 12.76
CA GLN A 97 13.57 -13.42 13.22
C GLN A 97 12.67 -14.00 12.12
N PHE A 98 12.69 -13.40 10.92
CA PHE A 98 11.75 -13.74 9.84
C PHE A 98 12.32 -14.67 8.77
N GLY A 99 13.65 -14.86 8.77
CA GLY A 99 14.37 -15.65 7.77
C GLY A 99 14.51 -14.95 6.42
N ASP A 100 15.48 -15.39 5.63
CA ASP A 100 15.81 -14.79 4.32
C ASP A 100 14.66 -14.92 3.31
N GLY A 101 13.91 -16.02 3.36
CA GLY A 101 12.86 -16.30 2.39
C GLY A 101 11.74 -15.26 2.38
N LEU A 102 11.15 -14.97 3.54
CA LEU A 102 10.06 -14.01 3.66
C LEU A 102 10.52 -12.60 3.29
N LEU A 103 11.71 -12.18 3.77
CA LEU A 103 12.24 -10.85 3.47
C LEU A 103 12.52 -10.66 1.98
N LEU A 104 13.04 -11.68 1.29
CA LEU A 104 13.23 -11.64 -0.16
C LEU A 104 11.90 -11.60 -0.91
N GLN A 105 10.88 -12.35 -0.47
CA GLN A 105 9.53 -12.27 -1.06
C GLN A 105 8.95 -10.86 -0.93
N ILE A 106 9.00 -10.28 0.27
CA ILE A 106 8.56 -8.90 0.52
C ILE A 106 9.32 -7.96 -0.41
N PHE A 107 10.65 -8.05 -0.42
CA PHE A 107 11.47 -7.15 -1.21
C PHE A 107 11.10 -7.19 -2.71
N PHE A 108 11.09 -8.38 -3.32
CA PHE A 108 10.91 -8.49 -4.76
C PHE A 108 9.47 -8.22 -5.24
N VAL A 109 8.45 -8.52 -4.42
CA VAL A 109 7.07 -8.19 -4.78
C VAL A 109 6.85 -6.68 -4.77
N TYR A 110 7.23 -5.98 -3.70
CA TYR A 110 7.11 -4.51 -3.65
C TYR A 110 8.07 -3.82 -4.63
N PHE A 111 9.27 -4.36 -4.84
CA PHE A 111 10.19 -3.87 -5.87
C PHE A 111 9.57 -3.93 -7.27
N THR A 112 8.93 -5.06 -7.62
CA THR A 112 8.21 -5.23 -8.89
C THR A 112 7.05 -4.25 -9.01
N GLN A 113 6.33 -3.99 -7.93
CA GLN A 113 5.27 -2.99 -7.89
C GLN A 113 5.82 -1.57 -8.11
N GLY A 114 7.01 -1.27 -7.57
CA GLY A 114 7.71 -0.01 -7.76
C GLY A 114 8.06 0.20 -9.24
N ILE A 115 8.68 -0.81 -9.86
CA ILE A 115 8.98 -0.80 -11.31
C ILE A 115 7.70 -0.58 -12.12
N ARG A 116 6.62 -1.30 -11.79
CA ARG A 116 5.34 -1.15 -12.48
C ARG A 116 4.82 0.29 -12.40
N SER A 117 4.92 0.92 -11.23
CA SER A 117 4.36 2.25 -11.00
C SER A 117 4.99 3.35 -11.86
N THR A 118 6.26 3.20 -12.24
CA THR A 118 6.99 4.19 -13.03
C THR A 118 7.26 3.69 -14.45
N LEU A 119 8.10 2.67 -14.59
CA LEU A 119 8.54 2.12 -15.87
C LEU A 119 7.36 1.63 -16.71
N CYS A 120 6.56 0.72 -16.16
CA CYS A 120 5.43 0.15 -16.90
C CYS A 120 4.32 1.18 -17.12
N SER A 121 4.08 2.09 -16.17
CA SER A 121 3.08 3.14 -16.31
C SER A 121 3.40 4.06 -17.49
N LEU A 122 4.63 4.59 -17.54
CA LEU A 122 5.08 5.45 -18.64
C LEU A 122 5.12 4.68 -19.98
N GLY A 123 5.57 3.43 -19.95
CA GLY A 123 5.53 2.52 -21.10
C GLY A 123 4.13 2.30 -21.65
N THR A 124 3.14 2.14 -20.76
CA THR A 124 1.73 1.98 -21.14
C THR A 124 1.20 3.25 -21.80
N SER A 125 1.45 4.43 -21.24
CA SER A 125 1.01 5.69 -21.85
C SER A 125 1.58 5.87 -23.27
N TYR A 126 2.88 5.58 -23.48
CA TYR A 126 3.47 5.61 -24.81
C TYR A 126 2.93 4.51 -25.74
N TYR A 127 2.67 3.31 -25.23
CA TYR A 127 2.10 2.23 -26.04
C TYR A 127 0.69 2.58 -26.54
N LEU A 128 -0.17 3.08 -25.66
CA LEU A 128 -1.52 3.50 -26.03
C LEU A 128 -1.51 4.71 -26.97
N ASN A 129 -0.60 5.67 -26.71
CA ASN A 129 -0.53 6.92 -27.47
C ASN A 129 0.19 6.78 -28.82
N GLU A 130 1.33 6.11 -28.89
CA GLU A 130 2.14 6.00 -30.12
C GLU A 130 1.90 4.71 -30.89
N THR A 131 1.78 3.56 -30.21
CA THR A 131 1.67 2.26 -30.89
C THR A 131 0.25 1.95 -31.33
N LEU A 132 -0.73 2.04 -30.43
CA LEU A 132 -2.14 1.82 -30.78
C LEU A 132 -2.83 3.07 -31.32
N ALA A 133 -2.15 4.22 -31.25
CA ALA A 133 -2.67 5.50 -31.70
C ALA A 133 -4.05 5.89 -31.13
N LEU A 134 -4.40 5.41 -29.91
CA LEU A 134 -5.72 5.64 -29.30
C LEU A 134 -5.94 7.10 -28.84
N PRO A 135 -7.14 7.66 -29.01
CA PRO A 135 -7.47 8.99 -28.48
C PRO A 135 -7.41 9.00 -26.94
N PRO A 136 -7.11 10.16 -26.31
CA PRO A 136 -6.91 10.24 -24.87
C PRO A 136 -8.07 9.68 -24.03
N ALA A 137 -9.31 9.88 -24.48
CA ALA A 137 -10.49 9.34 -23.81
C ALA A 137 -10.48 7.80 -23.75
N GLN A 138 -10.13 7.13 -24.84
CA GLN A 138 -10.07 5.66 -24.88
C GLN A 138 -8.88 5.13 -24.07
N SER A 139 -7.72 5.79 -24.15
CA SER A 139 -6.56 5.42 -23.35
C SER A 139 -6.83 5.53 -21.85
N GLU A 140 -7.53 6.57 -21.39
CA GLU A 140 -7.87 6.76 -19.99
C GLU A 140 -8.90 5.73 -19.51
N ALA A 141 -9.91 5.40 -20.34
CA ALA A 141 -10.87 4.35 -20.04
C ALA A 141 -10.20 2.98 -19.94
N LEU A 142 -9.31 2.65 -20.88
CA LEU A 142 -8.57 1.39 -20.88
C LEU A 142 -7.72 1.23 -19.61
N ARG A 143 -7.03 2.30 -19.17
CA ARG A 143 -6.31 2.30 -17.89
C ARG A 143 -7.24 2.11 -16.69
N ALA A 144 -8.41 2.75 -16.69
CA ALA A 144 -9.40 2.59 -15.63
C ALA A 144 -9.89 1.13 -15.53
N THR A 145 -10.14 0.49 -16.66
CA THR A 145 -10.55 -0.92 -16.73
C THR A 145 -9.41 -1.86 -16.31
N ALA A 146 -8.18 -1.58 -16.74
CA ALA A 146 -7.00 -2.35 -16.33
C ALA A 146 -6.76 -2.30 -14.80
N ALA A 147 -7.23 -1.25 -14.13
CA ALA A 147 -7.14 -1.12 -12.67
C ALA A 147 -8.21 -1.90 -11.89
N ILE A 148 -9.25 -2.48 -12.54
CA ILE A 148 -10.35 -3.18 -11.85
C ILE A 148 -9.88 -4.28 -10.88
N PRO A 149 -8.88 -5.14 -11.22
CA PRO A 149 -8.39 -6.14 -10.28
C PRO A 149 -7.92 -5.56 -8.93
N TRP A 150 -7.43 -4.31 -8.92
CA TRP A 150 -6.99 -3.62 -7.71
C TRP A 150 -8.14 -3.18 -6.79
N ILE A 151 -9.39 -3.22 -7.27
CA ILE A 151 -10.60 -2.86 -6.51
C ILE A 151 -11.12 -4.06 -5.71
N ILE A 152 -10.95 -5.28 -6.20
CA ILE A 152 -11.51 -6.49 -5.58
C ILE A 152 -10.51 -7.27 -4.72
N LYS A 153 -9.46 -6.60 -4.23
CA LYS A 153 -8.42 -7.16 -3.37
C LYS A 153 -8.91 -8.00 -2.18
N PRO A 154 -9.93 -7.58 -1.41
CA PRO A 154 -10.46 -8.38 -0.31
C PRO A 154 -10.83 -9.82 -0.74
N LEU A 155 -11.37 -10.00 -1.95
CA LEU A 155 -11.71 -11.32 -2.47
C LEU A 155 -10.49 -12.22 -2.62
N TYR A 156 -9.36 -11.66 -3.07
CA TYR A 156 -8.11 -12.40 -3.25
C TYR A 156 -7.54 -12.86 -1.91
N GLY A 157 -7.60 -12.02 -0.88
CA GLY A 157 -7.13 -12.37 0.47
C GLY A 157 -7.96 -13.51 1.06
N MET A 158 -9.28 -13.43 0.91
CA MET A 158 -10.18 -14.52 1.32
C MET A 158 -9.92 -15.82 0.58
N LEU A 159 -9.66 -15.73 -0.74
CA LEU A 159 -9.38 -16.89 -1.58
C LEU A 159 -8.05 -17.55 -1.18
N SER A 160 -6.98 -16.75 -1.05
CA SER A 160 -5.66 -17.26 -0.66
C SER A 160 -5.67 -17.86 0.74
N ASP A 161 -6.48 -17.33 1.65
CA ASP A 161 -6.55 -17.85 3.01
C ASP A 161 -7.41 -19.12 3.13
N SER A 162 -8.41 -19.29 2.26
CA SER A 162 -9.39 -20.38 2.44
C SER A 162 -9.13 -21.60 1.57
N VAL A 163 -8.49 -21.43 0.41
CA VAL A 163 -8.33 -22.51 -0.58
C VAL A 163 -6.83 -22.78 -0.77
N PRO A 164 -6.25 -23.80 -0.13
CA PRO A 164 -4.87 -24.18 -0.40
C PRO A 164 -4.74 -24.79 -1.80
N ILE A 165 -3.71 -24.41 -2.55
CA ILE A 165 -3.39 -24.97 -3.86
C ILE A 165 -2.08 -25.75 -3.74
N TRP A 166 -2.05 -27.00 -4.19
CA TRP A 166 -0.90 -27.91 -4.05
C TRP A 166 -0.42 -28.07 -2.59
N GLY A 167 -1.33 -28.03 -1.62
CA GLY A 167 -1.01 -28.19 -0.19
C GLY A 167 -0.32 -26.98 0.44
N THR A 168 -0.08 -25.90 -0.31
CA THR A 168 0.45 -24.63 0.20
C THR A 168 -0.64 -23.56 0.18
N ARG A 169 -0.61 -22.66 1.17
CA ARG A 169 -1.66 -21.65 1.33
C ARG A 169 -1.40 -20.42 0.48
N ARG A 170 -0.15 -19.97 0.33
CA ARG A 170 0.17 -18.66 -0.26
C ARG A 170 1.26 -18.71 -1.34
N LYS A 171 2.22 -19.64 -1.24
CA LYS A 171 3.28 -19.87 -2.23
C LYS A 171 2.72 -20.17 -3.63
N SER A 172 1.76 -21.10 -3.73
CA SER A 172 1.17 -21.47 -5.02
C SER A 172 0.50 -20.28 -5.71
N TYR A 173 -0.17 -19.42 -4.95
CA TYR A 173 -0.77 -18.19 -5.49
C TYR A 173 0.28 -17.22 -6.01
N LEU A 174 1.35 -16.97 -5.24
CA LEU A 174 2.46 -16.13 -5.71
C LEU A 174 3.06 -16.67 -7.01
N LEU A 175 3.29 -17.99 -7.11
CA LEU A 175 3.84 -18.61 -8.32
C LEU A 175 2.92 -18.45 -9.53
N ILE A 176 1.65 -18.83 -9.40
CA ILE A 176 0.68 -18.83 -10.51
C ILE A 176 0.45 -17.41 -11.00
N PHE A 177 0.13 -16.47 -10.11
CA PHE A 177 -0.26 -15.12 -10.50
C PHE A 177 0.94 -14.26 -10.95
N SER A 178 2.15 -14.50 -10.43
CA SER A 178 3.36 -13.87 -10.97
C SER A 178 3.73 -14.41 -12.35
N ALA A 179 3.57 -15.72 -12.61
CA ALA A 179 3.76 -16.30 -13.93
C ALA A 179 2.74 -15.79 -14.96
N ILE A 180 1.45 -15.67 -14.56
CA ILE A 180 0.40 -15.08 -15.40
C ILE A 180 0.75 -13.62 -15.76
N SER A 181 1.18 -12.83 -14.77
CA SER A 181 1.59 -11.44 -15.00
C SER A 181 2.81 -11.34 -15.93
N ALA A 182 3.83 -12.17 -15.72
CA ALA A 182 5.00 -12.26 -16.59
C ALA A 182 4.61 -12.58 -18.02
N ALA A 183 3.75 -13.58 -18.22
CA ALA A 183 3.28 -13.98 -19.54
C ALA A 183 2.48 -12.86 -20.23
N ALA A 184 1.66 -12.11 -19.49
CA ALA A 184 0.90 -10.99 -20.02
C ALA A 184 1.77 -9.79 -20.40
N TYR A 185 2.83 -9.47 -19.64
CA TYR A 185 3.80 -8.46 -20.06
C TYR A 185 4.67 -8.93 -21.22
N PHE A 186 5.02 -10.21 -21.26
CA PHE A 186 5.74 -10.77 -22.39
C PHE A 186 4.90 -10.75 -23.67
N SER A 187 3.59 -11.04 -23.59
CA SER A 187 2.70 -10.94 -24.75
C SER A 187 2.56 -9.50 -25.26
N LEU A 188 2.50 -8.50 -24.37
CA LEU A 188 2.55 -7.08 -24.72
C LEU A 188 3.88 -6.66 -25.37
N SER A 189 4.98 -7.35 -25.05
CA SER A 189 6.29 -7.07 -25.64
C SER A 189 6.46 -7.61 -27.06
N ILE A 190 5.68 -8.60 -27.49
CA ILE A 190 5.86 -9.23 -28.80
C ILE A 190 5.27 -8.32 -29.88
N PRO A 191 6.08 -7.84 -30.85
CA PRO A 191 5.57 -7.00 -31.93
C PRO A 191 4.50 -7.73 -32.75
N GLY A 192 3.37 -7.06 -32.99
CA GLY A 192 2.29 -7.60 -33.83
C GLY A 192 1.32 -8.57 -33.14
N LEU A 193 1.60 -9.02 -31.92
CA LEU A 193 0.68 -9.90 -31.18
C LEU A 193 -0.52 -9.12 -30.61
N VAL A 194 -0.24 -7.96 -30.01
CA VAL A 194 -1.24 -7.08 -29.41
C VAL A 194 -1.28 -5.79 -30.22
N THR A 195 -2.29 -5.67 -31.08
CA THR A 195 -2.44 -4.56 -32.03
C THR A 195 -3.79 -3.87 -31.96
N THR A 196 -4.74 -4.44 -31.20
CA THR A 196 -6.11 -3.94 -31.09
C THR A 196 -6.40 -3.45 -29.68
N TYR A 197 -7.38 -2.55 -29.54
CA TYR A 197 -7.85 -2.06 -28.25
C TYR A 197 -8.22 -3.21 -27.30
N GLU A 198 -9.00 -4.19 -27.78
CA GLU A 198 -9.47 -5.31 -26.97
C GLU A 198 -8.33 -6.24 -26.52
N SER A 199 -7.38 -6.54 -27.41
CA SER A 199 -6.23 -7.39 -27.04
C SER A 199 -5.33 -6.71 -26.00
N ALA A 200 -5.11 -5.39 -26.14
CA ALA A 200 -4.35 -4.61 -25.18
C ALA A 200 -5.05 -4.52 -23.83
N LEU A 201 -6.38 -4.33 -23.84
CA LEU A 201 -7.20 -4.32 -22.65
C LEU A 201 -7.09 -5.65 -21.89
N VAL A 202 -7.29 -6.77 -22.58
CA VAL A 202 -7.20 -8.11 -21.96
C VAL A 202 -5.81 -8.33 -21.38
N ALA A 203 -4.74 -8.05 -22.14
CA ALA A 203 -3.39 -8.25 -21.67
C ALA A 203 -3.05 -7.39 -20.44
N LEU A 204 -3.45 -6.11 -20.42
CA LEU A 204 -3.20 -5.22 -19.29
C LEU A 204 -4.04 -5.56 -18.05
N VAL A 205 -5.29 -6.02 -18.23
CA VAL A 205 -6.14 -6.53 -17.14
C VAL A 205 -5.53 -7.79 -16.54
N VAL A 206 -5.08 -8.74 -17.37
CA VAL A 206 -4.43 -9.99 -16.91
C VAL A 206 -3.11 -9.69 -16.20
N ALA A 207 -2.29 -8.79 -16.75
CA ALA A 207 -1.06 -8.35 -16.10
C ALA A 207 -1.33 -7.72 -14.73
N SER A 208 -2.34 -6.85 -14.65
CA SER A 208 -2.77 -6.17 -13.42
C SER A 208 -3.36 -7.12 -12.39
N LEU A 209 -4.14 -8.12 -12.83
CA LEU A 209 -4.68 -9.18 -11.98
C LEU A 209 -3.57 -9.94 -11.27
N GLY A 210 -2.55 -10.38 -12.02
CA GLY A 210 -1.45 -11.13 -11.44
C GLY A 210 -0.70 -10.36 -10.36
N ILE A 211 -0.42 -9.07 -10.61
CA ILE A 211 0.30 -8.22 -9.65
C ILE A 211 -0.57 -7.88 -8.45
N ALA A 212 -1.85 -7.55 -8.67
CA ALA A 212 -2.79 -7.25 -7.59
C ALA A 212 -2.99 -8.46 -6.66
N PHE A 213 -3.02 -9.67 -7.21
CA PHE A 213 -3.11 -10.88 -6.40
C PHE A 213 -1.84 -11.10 -5.56
N CYS A 214 -0.66 -10.98 -6.17
CA CYS A 214 0.61 -11.10 -5.46
C CYS A 214 0.78 -10.07 -4.34
N ASP A 215 0.32 -8.84 -4.57
CA ASP A 215 0.29 -7.75 -3.58
C ASP A 215 -0.56 -8.12 -2.35
N VAL A 216 -1.76 -8.67 -2.56
CA VAL A 216 -2.63 -9.09 -1.45
C VAL A 216 -2.02 -10.27 -0.66
N VAL A 217 -1.42 -11.24 -1.37
CA VAL A 217 -0.80 -12.40 -0.71
C VAL A 217 0.40 -11.97 0.12
N ILE A 218 1.24 -11.04 -0.36
CA ILE A 218 2.39 -10.56 0.41
C ILE A 218 1.96 -9.66 1.56
N ASP A 219 0.96 -8.80 1.38
CA ASP A 219 0.35 -8.01 2.46
C ASP A 219 -0.14 -8.93 3.58
N GLY A 220 -0.83 -10.02 3.23
CA GLY A 220 -1.25 -11.03 4.18
C GLY A 220 -0.07 -11.64 4.93
N LYS A 221 1.05 -11.94 4.27
CA LYS A 221 2.23 -12.53 4.92
C LYS A 221 2.92 -11.54 5.86
N VAL A 222 3.00 -10.27 5.46
CA VAL A 222 3.51 -9.18 6.31
C VAL A 222 2.65 -9.05 7.57
N VAL A 223 1.32 -9.10 7.45
CA VAL A 223 0.40 -9.01 8.59
C VAL A 223 0.51 -10.23 9.52
N GLU A 224 0.64 -11.43 8.97
CA GLU A 224 0.84 -12.65 9.78
C GLU A 224 2.16 -12.61 10.56
N ALA A 225 3.25 -12.24 9.89
CA ALA A 225 4.56 -12.08 10.52
C ALA A 225 4.59 -10.94 11.55
N ALA A 226 3.86 -9.86 11.30
CA ALA A 226 3.69 -8.75 12.24
C ALA A 226 2.89 -9.14 13.49
N ARG A 227 2.03 -10.17 13.41
CA ARG A 227 1.21 -10.64 14.53
C ARG A 227 1.91 -11.66 15.42
N SER A 228 2.85 -12.43 14.89
CA SER A 228 3.57 -13.45 15.66
C SER A 228 4.64 -12.87 16.57
N GLU A 229 5.11 -11.65 16.30
CA GLU A 229 6.26 -11.02 16.96
C GLU A 229 5.89 -9.70 17.65
N ARG A 230 6.85 -9.12 18.40
CA ARG A 230 6.67 -7.84 19.13
C ARG A 230 6.27 -6.68 18.20
N GLU A 231 5.52 -5.70 18.73
CA GLU A 231 4.98 -4.55 17.98
C GLU A 231 6.06 -3.70 17.25
N ASP A 232 7.29 -3.67 17.76
CA ASP A 232 8.42 -2.97 17.14
C ASP A 232 8.84 -3.61 15.80
N MET A 233 8.65 -4.92 15.64
CA MET A 233 9.03 -5.65 14.43
C MET A 233 7.99 -5.56 13.32
N ALA A 234 6.71 -5.41 13.67
CA ALA A 234 5.65 -5.11 12.71
C ALA A 234 5.95 -3.80 11.93
N GLY A 235 6.44 -2.77 12.64
CA GLY A 235 6.86 -1.51 12.03
C GLY A 235 8.04 -1.68 11.07
N ASN A 236 8.97 -2.58 11.38
CA ASN A 236 10.14 -2.87 10.55
C ASN A 236 9.78 -3.56 9.24
N LEU A 237 8.85 -4.53 9.26
CA LEU A 237 8.35 -5.19 8.06
C LEU A 237 7.67 -4.21 7.10
N GLN A 238 6.81 -3.33 7.62
CA GLN A 238 6.18 -2.28 6.81
C GLN A 238 7.21 -1.30 6.23
N THR A 239 8.23 -0.94 7.02
CA THR A 239 9.33 -0.09 6.55
C THR A 239 10.08 -0.73 5.38
N LEU A 240 10.36 -2.04 5.46
CA LEU A 240 10.96 -2.79 4.36
C LEU A 240 10.10 -2.72 3.09
N SER A 241 8.79 -2.96 3.19
CA SER A 241 7.86 -2.88 2.06
C SER A 241 7.94 -1.53 1.32
N TRP A 242 7.92 -0.42 2.07
CA TRP A 242 7.99 0.93 1.49
C TRP A 242 9.35 1.25 0.87
N ILE A 243 10.44 0.78 1.49
CA ILE A 243 11.79 0.94 0.93
C ILE A 243 11.89 0.16 -0.39
N SER A 244 11.45 -1.09 -0.42
CA SER A 244 11.45 -1.93 -1.62
C SER A 244 10.65 -1.33 -2.76
N LEU A 245 9.44 -0.83 -2.47
CA LEU A 245 8.61 -0.09 -3.43
C LEU A 245 9.34 1.13 -3.99
N SER A 246 9.99 1.91 -3.13
CA SER A 246 10.67 3.14 -3.53
C SER A 246 11.92 2.85 -4.37
N VAL A 247 12.71 1.84 -4.00
CA VAL A 247 13.87 1.40 -4.78
C VAL A 247 13.44 0.95 -6.18
N GLY A 248 12.36 0.17 -6.28
CA GLY A 248 11.80 -0.23 -7.57
C GLY A 248 11.31 0.96 -8.40
N SER A 249 10.63 1.92 -7.78
CA SER A 249 10.14 3.14 -8.43
C SER A 249 11.29 3.98 -9.00
N VAL A 250 12.34 4.22 -8.20
CA VAL A 250 13.50 5.00 -8.61
C VAL A 250 14.25 4.31 -9.74
N LEU A 251 14.60 3.02 -9.60
CA LEU A 251 15.28 2.29 -10.67
C LEU A 251 14.44 2.20 -11.94
N GLY A 252 13.14 1.92 -11.81
CA GLY A 252 12.21 1.88 -12.94
C GLY A 252 12.15 3.22 -13.68
N SER A 253 12.06 4.32 -12.95
CA SER A 253 12.00 5.67 -13.54
C SER A 253 13.32 6.06 -14.23
N MET A 254 14.48 5.76 -13.64
CA MET A 254 15.79 6.05 -14.23
C MET A 254 15.99 5.33 -15.57
N VAL A 255 15.54 4.08 -15.66
CA VAL A 255 15.68 3.26 -16.87
C VAL A 255 14.60 3.58 -17.91
N SER A 256 13.43 4.05 -17.47
CA SER A 256 12.26 4.26 -18.33
C SER A 256 12.52 5.13 -19.56
N GLY A 257 13.11 6.31 -19.37
CA GLY A 257 13.38 7.24 -20.48
C GLY A 257 14.36 6.64 -21.49
N TYR A 258 15.44 6.00 -21.03
CA TYR A 258 16.43 5.39 -21.91
C TYR A 258 15.84 4.22 -22.71
N THR A 259 15.13 3.31 -22.05
CA THR A 259 14.49 2.16 -22.70
C THR A 259 13.42 2.59 -23.70
N LEU A 260 12.63 3.62 -23.39
CA LEU A 260 11.60 4.13 -24.30
C LEU A 260 12.15 4.72 -25.60
N ASN A 261 13.34 5.34 -25.56
CA ASN A 261 13.96 5.86 -26.77
C ASN A 261 14.66 4.79 -27.60
N THR A 262 15.26 3.79 -26.95
CA THR A 262 16.10 2.78 -27.62
C THR A 262 15.31 1.55 -28.05
N LEU A 263 14.47 1.00 -27.17
CA LEU A 263 13.70 -0.23 -27.38
C LEU A 263 12.19 0.03 -27.58
N GLY A 264 11.75 1.28 -27.45
CA GLY A 264 10.35 1.65 -27.56
C GLY A 264 9.46 1.11 -26.42
N PRO A 265 8.13 1.27 -26.52
CA PRO A 265 7.20 0.80 -25.50
C PRO A 265 7.20 -0.72 -25.30
N MET A 266 7.45 -1.48 -26.37
CA MET A 266 7.50 -2.94 -26.31
C MET A 266 8.67 -3.45 -25.45
N GLY A 267 9.86 -2.86 -25.60
CA GLY A 267 11.01 -3.20 -24.75
C GLY A 267 10.81 -2.86 -23.28
N VAL A 268 9.97 -1.85 -22.98
CA VAL A 268 9.57 -1.55 -21.60
C VAL A 268 8.74 -2.66 -20.99
N PHE A 269 7.82 -3.26 -21.76
CA PHE A 269 7.05 -4.40 -21.29
C PHE A 269 7.92 -5.65 -21.09
N PHE A 270 8.90 -5.89 -21.96
CA PHE A 270 9.89 -6.96 -21.75
C PHE A 270 10.62 -6.80 -20.41
N LEU A 271 11.13 -5.61 -20.14
CA LEU A 271 11.83 -5.32 -18.89
C LEU A 271 10.90 -5.41 -17.67
N SER A 272 9.65 -4.99 -17.83
CA SER A 272 8.62 -5.09 -16.79
C SER A 272 8.24 -6.55 -16.49
N ALA A 273 8.31 -7.46 -17.47
CA ALA A 273 8.07 -8.88 -17.27
C ALA A 273 9.13 -9.56 -16.38
N MET A 274 10.35 -9.00 -16.33
CA MET A 274 11.42 -9.54 -15.48
C MET A 274 11.08 -9.48 -13.98
N GLY A 275 10.35 -8.45 -13.53
CA GLY A 275 9.95 -8.32 -12.13
C GLY A 275 9.12 -9.50 -11.63
N PRO A 276 7.95 -9.79 -12.24
CA PRO A 276 7.15 -10.96 -11.89
C PRO A 276 7.91 -12.29 -12.06
N LEU A 277 8.80 -12.41 -13.07
CA LEU A 277 9.65 -13.61 -13.21
C LEU A 277 10.60 -13.79 -12.01
N CYS A 278 11.21 -12.73 -11.50
CA CYS A 278 12.02 -12.81 -10.28
C CYS A 278 11.19 -13.31 -9.09
N VAL A 279 9.94 -12.86 -8.96
CA VAL A 279 9.01 -13.34 -7.92
C VAL A 279 8.73 -14.84 -8.08
N VAL A 280 8.56 -15.35 -9.31
CA VAL A 280 8.43 -16.79 -9.58
C VAL A 280 9.67 -17.54 -9.05
N PHE A 281 10.87 -17.14 -9.48
CA PHE A 281 12.12 -17.83 -9.11
C PHE A 281 12.34 -17.88 -7.60
N ILE A 282 12.07 -16.78 -6.90
CA ILE A 282 12.21 -16.70 -5.44
C ILE A 282 11.16 -17.57 -4.76
N SER A 283 9.92 -17.53 -5.24
CA SER A 283 8.83 -18.32 -4.66
C SER A 283 9.05 -19.83 -4.82
N ILE A 284 9.73 -20.29 -5.88
CA ILE A 284 10.09 -21.72 -6.04
C ILE A 284 11.03 -22.17 -4.92
N LYS A 285 12.09 -21.39 -4.67
CA LYS A 285 13.19 -21.74 -3.76
C LYS A 285 12.82 -21.76 -2.28
N ILE A 286 11.71 -21.13 -1.90
CA ILE A 286 11.31 -21.02 -0.50
C ILE A 286 10.35 -22.16 -0.17
N PRO A 287 10.70 -23.11 0.71
CA PRO A 287 9.76 -24.10 1.20
C PRO A 287 8.69 -23.38 2.04
N GLU A 288 7.42 -23.72 1.81
CA GLU A 288 6.31 -23.28 2.65
C GLU A 288 5.80 -24.51 3.41
N GLU A 289 5.56 -24.37 4.71
CA GLU A 289 5.03 -25.46 5.51
C GLU A 289 3.65 -25.87 4.98
N THR A 290 3.41 -27.19 4.92
CA THR A 290 2.16 -27.74 4.44
C THR A 290 1.03 -27.32 5.37
N PHE A 291 0.03 -26.65 4.81
CA PHE A 291 -1.10 -26.14 5.58
C PHE A 291 -2.09 -27.28 5.88
N VAL A 292 -2.29 -27.58 7.17
CA VAL A 292 -3.38 -28.44 7.64
C VAL A 292 -4.60 -27.56 7.90
N PRO A 293 -5.74 -27.75 7.21
CA PRO A 293 -6.92 -26.92 7.40
C PRO A 293 -7.44 -27.02 8.83
N GLN A 294 -7.31 -25.92 9.59
CA GLN A 294 -7.93 -25.77 10.91
C GLN A 294 -9.37 -25.26 10.73
N GLY A 295 -10.32 -26.16 10.55
CA GLY A 295 -11.75 -25.85 10.62
C GLY A 295 -12.62 -26.55 9.57
N HIS A 296 -13.80 -27.00 10.00
CA HIS A 296 -14.82 -27.68 9.17
C HIS A 296 -15.83 -26.71 8.53
N GLY A 297 -15.57 -25.40 8.53
CA GLY A 297 -16.44 -24.41 7.89
C GLY A 297 -16.17 -24.35 6.39
N GLY A 298 -17.21 -24.47 5.55
CA GLY A 298 -17.07 -24.33 4.10
C GLY A 298 -16.57 -22.93 3.71
N PHE A 299 -15.85 -22.81 2.59
CA PHE A 299 -15.35 -21.53 2.05
C PHE A 299 -16.39 -20.41 2.07
N LEU A 300 -17.62 -20.71 1.62
CA LEU A 300 -18.71 -19.74 1.60
C LEU A 300 -19.07 -19.24 3.00
N GLN A 301 -19.01 -20.09 4.02
CA GLN A 301 -19.34 -19.70 5.38
C GLN A 301 -18.26 -18.78 5.97
N THR A 302 -16.98 -19.09 5.73
CA THR A 302 -15.87 -18.21 6.11
C THR A 302 -15.95 -16.84 5.42
N VAL A 303 -16.26 -16.82 4.11
CA VAL A 303 -16.47 -15.58 3.35
C VAL A 303 -17.67 -14.80 3.87
N GLN A 304 -18.77 -15.49 4.18
CA GLN A 304 -19.98 -14.87 4.73
C GLN A 304 -19.70 -14.25 6.10
N ASP A 305 -18.99 -14.96 6.98
CA ASP A 305 -18.65 -14.49 8.32
C ASP A 305 -17.70 -13.27 8.26
N GLN A 306 -16.69 -13.29 7.38
CA GLN A 306 -15.80 -12.15 7.17
C GLN A 306 -16.51 -10.94 6.56
N CYS A 307 -17.38 -11.15 5.56
CA CYS A 307 -18.21 -10.09 4.98
C CYS A 307 -19.17 -9.50 6.02
N CYS A 308 -19.77 -10.31 6.89
CA CYS A 308 -20.67 -9.87 7.95
C CYS A 308 -19.94 -9.05 9.02
N ALA A 309 -18.75 -9.51 9.43
CA ALA A 309 -17.89 -8.76 10.35
C ALA A 309 -17.48 -7.40 9.77
N LEU A 310 -17.09 -7.38 8.49
CA LEU A 310 -16.71 -6.15 7.78
C LEU A 310 -17.89 -5.19 7.66
N ALA A 311 -19.07 -5.69 7.24
CA ALA A 311 -20.28 -4.88 7.13
C ALA A 311 -20.66 -4.22 8.47
N THR A 312 -20.51 -4.95 9.57
CA THR A 312 -20.83 -4.43 10.92
C THR A 312 -19.96 -3.23 11.29
N VAL A 313 -18.69 -3.22 10.87
CA VAL A 313 -17.73 -2.14 11.16
C VAL A 313 -17.85 -0.99 10.18
N VAL A 314 -18.08 -1.27 8.90
CA VAL A 314 -18.27 -0.24 7.86
C VAL A 314 -19.53 0.59 8.14
N VAL A 315 -20.58 0.01 8.74
CA VAL A 315 -21.81 0.76 9.08
C VAL A 315 -21.59 1.82 10.18
N ASP A 316 -20.53 1.74 10.98
CA ASP A 316 -20.26 2.75 12.00
C ASP A 316 -19.92 4.11 11.37
N PRO A 317 -20.62 5.20 11.75
CA PRO A 317 -20.32 6.56 11.29
C PRO A 317 -18.86 7.00 11.47
N ILE A 318 -18.15 6.45 12.46
CA ILE A 318 -16.75 6.77 12.71
C ILE A 318 -15.87 6.18 11.58
N CYS A 319 -16.29 5.09 10.96
CA CYS A 319 -15.57 4.38 9.90
C CYS A 319 -15.93 4.90 8.50
N TRP A 320 -17.21 4.88 8.11
CA TRP A 320 -17.56 5.19 6.73
C TRP A 320 -17.42 6.67 6.37
N ARG A 321 -17.56 7.61 7.32
CA ARG A 321 -17.43 9.04 7.02
C ARG A 321 -16.02 9.39 6.52
N PRO A 322 -14.92 9.01 7.20
CA PRO A 322 -13.56 9.13 6.65
C PRO A 322 -13.34 8.42 5.33
N MET A 323 -13.80 7.17 5.20
CA MET A 323 -13.63 6.38 3.98
C MET A 323 -14.33 7.02 2.78
N LEU A 324 -15.55 7.53 2.99
CA LEU A 324 -16.31 8.24 1.96
C LEU A 324 -15.65 9.58 1.60
N TRP A 325 -15.11 10.31 2.58
CA TRP A 325 -14.36 11.53 2.28
C TRP A 325 -13.10 11.23 1.46
N ILE A 326 -12.32 10.20 1.82
CA ILE A 326 -11.14 9.77 1.06
C ILE A 326 -11.56 9.40 -0.37
N PHE A 327 -12.62 8.61 -0.53
CA PHE A 327 -13.18 8.24 -1.82
C PHE A 327 -13.56 9.47 -2.66
N LEU A 328 -14.45 10.33 -2.14
CA LEU A 328 -14.93 11.52 -2.85
C LEU A 328 -13.80 12.50 -3.17
N SER A 329 -12.83 12.65 -2.28
CA SER A 329 -11.69 13.55 -2.49
C SER A 329 -10.82 13.18 -3.68
N ASN A 330 -10.82 11.90 -4.09
CA ASN A 330 -10.05 11.38 -5.22
C ASN A 330 -10.94 11.12 -6.44
N ALA A 331 -12.21 10.72 -6.24
CA ALA A 331 -13.14 10.39 -7.31
C ALA A 331 -13.77 11.61 -7.98
N LEU A 332 -14.04 12.69 -7.23
CA LEU A 332 -14.71 13.88 -7.77
C LEU A 332 -13.87 14.62 -8.83
N PRO A 333 -12.54 14.82 -8.65
CA PRO A 333 -11.72 15.42 -9.70
C PRO A 333 -11.52 14.45 -10.87
N PRO A 334 -12.00 14.74 -12.09
CA PRO A 334 -11.75 13.89 -13.25
C PRO A 334 -10.24 13.81 -13.55
N SER A 335 -9.74 12.60 -13.80
CA SER A 335 -8.34 12.37 -14.20
C SER A 335 -8.14 12.75 -15.67
N LEU A 336 -7.22 13.66 -15.94
CA LEU A 336 -6.87 14.09 -17.30
C LEU A 336 -5.47 13.59 -17.70
N GLY A 337 -5.02 12.48 -17.11
CA GLY A 337 -3.66 11.97 -17.25
C GLY A 337 -3.26 11.71 -18.70
N GLU A 338 -4.04 10.93 -19.46
CA GLU A 338 -3.75 10.68 -20.88
C GLU A 338 -3.87 11.92 -21.77
N ALA A 339 -4.83 12.81 -21.49
CA ALA A 339 -5.00 14.04 -22.26
C ALA A 339 -3.81 14.98 -22.07
N MET A 340 -3.36 15.15 -20.83
CA MET A 340 -2.15 15.93 -20.51
C MET A 340 -0.88 15.25 -21.05
N PHE A 341 -0.80 13.92 -21.04
CA PHE A 341 0.31 13.20 -21.64
C PHE A 341 0.38 13.41 -23.16
N SER A 342 -0.75 13.33 -23.85
CA SER A 342 -0.85 13.63 -25.29
C SER A 342 -0.49 15.09 -25.59
N PHE A 343 -0.91 16.04 -24.76
CA PHE A 343 -0.52 17.45 -24.87
C PHE A 343 1.00 17.66 -24.67
N LYS A 344 1.59 17.03 -23.64
CA LYS A 344 3.05 17.06 -23.35
C LYS A 344 3.89 16.48 -24.49
N THR A 345 3.36 15.51 -25.23
CA THR A 345 4.09 14.82 -26.31
C THR A 345 3.85 15.42 -27.69
N ALA A 346 2.59 15.74 -28.03
CA ALA A 346 2.21 16.22 -29.36
C ALA A 346 2.39 17.73 -29.53
N GLU A 347 1.91 18.53 -28.57
CA GLU A 347 1.93 19.99 -28.68
C GLU A 347 3.25 20.57 -28.17
N LEU A 348 3.76 20.05 -27.06
CA LEU A 348 4.99 20.54 -26.43
C LEU A 348 6.26 19.84 -26.95
N GLY A 349 6.11 18.72 -27.64
CA GLY A 349 7.22 18.01 -28.29
C GLY A 349 8.28 17.50 -27.31
N PHE A 350 7.93 17.17 -26.05
CA PHE A 350 8.92 16.66 -25.12
C PHE A 350 9.46 15.29 -25.51
N SER A 351 10.78 15.13 -25.35
CA SER A 351 11.43 13.85 -25.58
C SER A 351 11.06 12.84 -24.49
N LYS A 352 11.08 11.55 -24.85
CA LYS A 352 10.83 10.45 -23.91
C LYS A 352 11.86 10.42 -22.79
N SER A 353 13.11 10.84 -23.08
CA SER A 353 14.17 10.99 -22.07
C SER A 353 13.79 12.03 -21.02
N PHE A 354 13.21 13.16 -21.44
CA PHE A 354 12.85 14.24 -20.53
C PHE A 354 11.69 13.83 -19.62
N LEU A 355 10.66 13.17 -20.17
CA LEU A 355 9.54 12.66 -19.36
C LEU A 355 9.98 11.54 -18.40
N GLY A 356 10.90 10.66 -18.81
CA GLY A 356 11.53 9.69 -17.92
C GLY A 356 12.39 10.34 -16.82
N PHE A 357 13.12 11.41 -17.14
CA PHE A 357 13.88 12.19 -16.16
C PHE A 357 12.96 12.87 -15.14
N ILE A 358 11.88 13.50 -15.59
CA ILE A 358 10.86 14.08 -14.70
C ILE A 358 10.30 13.02 -13.75
N SER A 359 9.93 11.83 -14.27
CA SER A 359 9.45 10.71 -13.45
C SER A 359 10.48 10.24 -12.41
N THR A 360 11.77 10.33 -12.75
CA THR A 360 12.86 10.01 -11.81
C THR A 360 12.94 11.01 -10.67
N VAL A 361 12.88 12.30 -10.99
CA VAL A 361 12.86 13.35 -9.98
C VAL A 361 11.60 13.25 -9.12
N GLY A 362 10.45 12.93 -9.71
CA GLY A 362 9.20 12.62 -9.00
C GLY A 362 9.38 11.49 -7.98
N SER A 363 9.95 10.36 -8.41
CA SER A 363 10.23 9.21 -7.53
C SER A 363 11.14 9.55 -6.35
N LEU A 364 12.18 10.35 -6.57
CA LEU A 364 13.05 10.84 -5.49
C LEU A 364 12.34 11.83 -4.57
N THR A 365 11.47 12.66 -5.13
CA THR A 365 10.65 13.62 -4.38
C THR A 365 9.66 12.90 -3.46
N LEU A 366 9.11 11.75 -3.87
CA LEU A 366 8.22 10.93 -3.03
C LEU A 366 8.92 10.45 -1.74
N LEU A 367 10.21 10.10 -1.82
CA LEU A 367 11.03 9.75 -0.65
C LEU A 367 11.22 10.96 0.27
N GLY A 368 11.62 12.10 -0.29
CA GLY A 368 11.77 13.36 0.46
C GLY A 368 10.47 13.82 1.12
N THR A 369 9.34 13.64 0.43
CA THR A 369 8.01 13.98 0.94
C THR A 369 7.63 13.13 2.15
N THR A 370 8.03 11.86 2.18
CA THR A 370 7.78 10.99 3.32
C THR A 370 8.56 11.45 4.55
N ALA A 371 9.80 11.91 4.38
CA ALA A 371 10.58 12.53 5.45
C ALA A 371 9.95 13.86 5.92
N LEU A 372 9.48 14.70 4.99
CA LEU A 372 8.78 15.94 5.29
C LEU A 372 7.50 15.71 6.11
N TYR A 373 6.72 14.69 5.75
CA TYR A 373 5.53 14.29 6.48
C TYR A 373 5.85 13.94 7.95
N ASN A 374 6.87 13.10 8.15
CA ASN A 374 7.28 12.66 9.49
C ASN A 374 7.82 13.82 10.34
N ALA A 375 8.47 14.81 9.72
CA ALA A 375 9.04 15.96 10.43
C ALA A 375 8.01 17.03 10.83
N TYR A 376 6.97 17.27 10.00
CA TYR A 376 6.09 18.44 10.19
C TYR A 376 4.58 18.15 10.25
N PHE A 377 4.11 17.03 9.70
CA PHE A 377 2.68 16.76 9.54
C PHE A 377 2.16 15.67 10.48
N ARG A 378 3.05 14.83 11.02
CA ARG A 378 2.70 13.68 11.88
C ARG A 378 1.82 14.05 13.08
N ASP A 379 2.10 15.16 13.74
CA ASP A 379 1.39 15.58 14.96
C ASP A 379 0.18 16.50 14.70
N MET A 380 -0.09 16.81 13.43
CA MET A 380 -1.17 17.71 13.05
C MET A 380 -2.54 16.99 13.07
N PRO A 381 -3.61 17.63 13.56
CA PRO A 381 -4.95 17.05 13.48
C PRO A 381 -5.37 16.81 12.03
N PHE A 382 -5.94 15.62 11.76
CA PHE A 382 -6.29 15.16 10.41
C PHE A 382 -7.10 16.18 9.61
N ARG A 383 -8.11 16.80 10.22
CA ARG A 383 -8.96 17.80 9.54
C ARG A 383 -8.17 19.01 9.03
N ARG A 384 -7.22 19.53 9.81
CA ARG A 384 -6.37 20.67 9.37
C ARG A 384 -5.36 20.24 8.32
N MET A 385 -4.81 19.04 8.47
CA MET A 385 -3.86 18.48 7.52
C MET A 385 -4.51 18.26 6.16
N PHE A 386 -5.65 17.57 6.10
CA PHE A 386 -6.38 17.35 4.85
C PHE A 386 -6.90 18.65 4.23
N PHE A 387 -7.29 19.65 5.02
CA PHE A 387 -7.61 20.99 4.51
C PHE A 387 -6.44 21.60 3.73
N ARG A 388 -5.25 21.63 4.34
CA ARG A 388 -4.04 22.20 3.72
C ARG A 388 -3.63 21.43 2.47
N ILE A 389 -3.68 20.09 2.53
CA ILE A 389 -3.32 19.23 1.39
C ILE A 389 -4.31 19.40 0.24
N GLN A 390 -5.61 19.44 0.51
CA GLN A 390 -6.61 19.59 -0.53
C GLN A 390 -6.57 20.99 -1.17
N LEU A 391 -6.30 22.03 -0.37
CA LEU A 391 -6.05 23.38 -0.88
C LEU A 391 -4.80 23.41 -1.77
N ALA A 392 -3.70 22.80 -1.33
CA ALA A 392 -2.49 22.68 -2.15
C ALA A 392 -2.76 21.93 -3.46
N SER A 393 -3.57 20.86 -3.43
CA SER A 393 -3.98 20.12 -4.63
C SER A 393 -4.76 20.97 -5.63
N ALA A 394 -5.64 21.86 -5.14
CA ALA A 394 -6.36 22.81 -5.97
C ALA A 394 -5.42 23.86 -6.58
N CYS A 395 -4.45 24.37 -5.82
CA CYS A 395 -3.44 25.31 -6.32
C CYS A 395 -2.57 24.69 -7.42
N VAL A 396 -2.09 23.45 -7.23
CA VAL A 396 -1.31 22.73 -8.26
C VAL A 396 -2.17 22.48 -9.51
N SER A 397 -3.44 22.11 -9.32
CA SER A 397 -4.38 21.98 -10.44
C SER A 397 -4.56 23.26 -11.26
N PHE A 398 -4.56 24.40 -10.57
CA PHE A 398 -4.64 25.71 -11.20
C PHE A 398 -3.34 26.07 -11.95
N ALA A 399 -2.18 25.62 -11.48
CA ALA A 399 -0.94 25.75 -12.23
C ALA A 399 -1.02 25.01 -13.58
N GLU A 400 -1.57 23.80 -13.62
CA GLU A 400 -1.82 23.10 -14.91
C GLU A 400 -2.73 23.91 -15.86
N PHE A 401 -3.71 24.65 -15.33
CA PHE A 401 -4.53 25.55 -16.15
C PHE A 401 -3.69 26.67 -16.78
N VAL A 402 -2.76 27.27 -16.03
CA VAL A 402 -1.84 28.32 -16.52
C VAL A 402 -0.96 27.78 -17.66
N LEU A 403 -0.53 26.52 -17.58
CA LEU A 403 0.22 25.85 -18.63
C LEU A 403 -0.61 25.64 -19.90
N VAL A 404 -1.80 25.04 -19.77
CA VAL A 404 -2.65 24.69 -20.93
C VAL A 404 -3.16 25.95 -21.63
N SER A 405 -3.45 27.01 -20.89
CA SER A 405 -3.84 28.32 -21.45
C SER A 405 -2.68 29.12 -22.05
N ARG A 406 -1.44 28.57 -22.02
CA ARG A 406 -0.21 29.23 -22.49
C ARG A 406 0.11 30.56 -21.78
N LEU A 407 -0.54 30.84 -20.66
CA LEU A 407 -0.26 32.01 -19.82
C LEU A 407 1.16 31.93 -19.22
N ASN A 408 1.72 30.73 -19.07
CA ASN A 408 3.10 30.55 -18.63
C ASN A 408 4.11 31.31 -19.52
N LEU A 409 3.88 31.35 -20.84
CA LEU A 409 4.73 32.10 -21.78
C LEU A 409 4.53 33.61 -21.65
N ALA A 410 3.31 34.06 -21.34
CA ALA A 410 3.04 35.48 -21.07
C ALA A 410 3.77 35.97 -19.79
N PHE A 411 3.97 35.09 -18.82
CA PHE A 411 4.79 35.34 -17.63
C PHE A 411 6.30 35.16 -17.87
N GLY A 412 6.73 34.77 -19.07
CA GLY A 412 8.14 34.53 -19.40
C GLY A 412 8.71 33.21 -18.85
N VAL A 413 7.86 32.28 -18.40
CA VAL A 413 8.29 30.98 -17.86
C VAL A 413 8.26 29.91 -18.94
N GLY A 414 9.41 29.31 -19.26
CA GLY A 414 9.51 28.27 -20.27
C GLY A 414 8.79 26.97 -19.91
N ASP A 415 8.21 26.31 -20.92
CA ASP A 415 7.37 25.10 -20.76
C ASP A 415 8.06 23.97 -19.98
N ARG A 416 9.37 23.76 -20.22
CA ARG A 416 10.17 22.72 -19.53
C ARG A 416 10.27 22.95 -18.03
N PHE A 417 10.54 24.19 -17.62
CA PHE A 417 10.68 24.55 -16.21
C PHE A 417 9.33 24.46 -15.50
N PHE A 418 8.27 24.92 -16.16
CA PHE A 418 6.92 24.88 -15.61
C PHE A 418 6.47 23.44 -15.32
N ILE A 419 6.62 22.54 -16.30
CA ILE A 419 6.18 21.14 -16.15
C ILE A 419 7.05 20.38 -15.17
N PHE A 420 8.34 20.67 -15.14
CA PHE A 420 9.23 20.12 -14.14
C PHE A 420 8.77 20.47 -12.72
N GLY A 421 8.41 21.74 -12.47
CA GLY A 421 7.86 22.18 -11.18
C GLY A 421 6.49 21.58 -10.87
N ASP A 422 5.60 21.54 -11.86
CA ASP A 422 4.24 20.99 -11.73
C ASP A 422 4.25 19.51 -11.34
N GLU A 423 5.08 18.69 -11.99
CA GLU A 423 5.15 17.26 -11.69
C GLU A 423 5.63 17.01 -10.25
N ILE A 424 6.69 17.71 -9.82
CA ILE A 424 7.23 17.61 -8.46
C ILE A 424 6.16 17.99 -7.44
N LEU A 425 5.46 19.11 -7.65
CA LEU A 425 4.42 19.57 -6.73
C LEU A 425 3.22 18.61 -6.70
N SER A 426 2.83 18.07 -7.85
CA SER A 426 1.76 17.08 -7.98
C SER A 426 2.08 15.80 -7.20
N ASP A 427 3.29 15.27 -7.35
CA ASP A 427 3.75 14.07 -6.64
C ASP A 427 3.82 14.28 -5.11
N VAL A 428 4.34 15.44 -4.67
CA VAL A 428 4.36 15.81 -3.25
C VAL A 428 2.96 15.81 -2.67
N VAL A 429 2.02 16.48 -3.34
CA VAL A 429 0.63 16.59 -2.86
C VAL A 429 -0.05 15.22 -2.83
N ALA A 430 0.13 14.41 -3.89
CA ALA A 430 -0.43 13.07 -3.95
C ALA A 430 0.09 12.18 -2.80
N ARG A 431 1.39 12.24 -2.52
CA ARG A 431 2.01 11.46 -1.43
C ARG A 431 1.58 11.96 -0.06
N LEU A 432 1.55 13.27 0.15
CA LEU A 432 1.07 13.89 1.39
C LEU A 432 -0.41 13.58 1.64
N LYS A 433 -1.22 13.34 0.62
CA LYS A 433 -2.61 12.91 0.78
C LYS A 433 -2.73 11.42 1.14
N HIS A 434 -1.92 10.59 0.50
CA HIS A 434 -1.97 9.13 0.66
C HIS A 434 -1.56 8.69 2.07
N MET A 435 -0.43 9.18 2.59
CA MET A 435 0.12 8.73 3.88
C MET A 435 -0.83 8.94 5.07
N PRO A 436 -1.38 10.16 5.31
CA PRO A 436 -2.38 10.39 6.35
C PRO A 436 -3.63 9.52 6.23
N SER A 437 -4.05 9.22 5.00
CA SER A 437 -5.23 8.40 4.76
C SER A 437 -5.01 6.97 5.27
N LEU A 438 -3.82 6.41 5.06
CA LEU A 438 -3.44 5.11 5.62
C LEU A 438 -3.38 5.15 7.16
N VAL A 439 -2.75 6.16 7.74
CA VAL A 439 -2.62 6.30 9.20
C VAL A 439 -3.99 6.48 9.86
N LEU A 440 -4.88 7.28 9.26
CA LEU A 440 -6.23 7.48 9.76
C LEU A 440 -6.99 6.15 9.79
N CYS A 441 -6.84 5.33 8.76
CA CYS A 441 -7.55 4.06 8.69
C CYS A 441 -7.00 3.04 9.69
N ALA A 442 -5.68 2.95 9.84
CA ALA A 442 -5.08 2.11 10.88
C ALA A 442 -5.61 2.48 12.28
N LYS A 443 -5.84 3.77 12.56
CA LYS A 443 -6.42 4.24 13.84
C LYS A 443 -7.91 3.95 14.02
N ILE A 444 -8.66 3.77 12.94
CA ILE A 444 -10.10 3.49 12.98
C ILE A 444 -10.38 1.98 12.96
N CYS A 445 -9.44 1.17 12.47
CA CYS A 445 -9.56 -0.28 12.45
C CYS A 445 -9.76 -0.86 13.87
N PRO A 446 -10.83 -1.63 14.10
CA PRO A 446 -11.00 -2.32 15.37
C PRO A 446 -10.02 -3.51 15.45
N PRO A 447 -9.58 -3.86 16.67
CA PRO A 447 -8.63 -4.95 16.87
C PRO A 447 -9.24 -6.27 16.37
N GLY A 448 -8.44 -7.04 15.64
CA GLY A 448 -8.82 -8.36 15.11
C GLY A 448 -9.13 -8.40 13.62
N ILE A 449 -9.62 -7.30 13.00
CA ILE A 449 -9.94 -7.24 11.55
C ILE A 449 -9.12 -6.21 10.75
N GLU A 450 -8.01 -5.74 11.33
CA GLU A 450 -7.15 -4.69 10.77
C GLU A 450 -6.72 -4.97 9.33
N GLY A 451 -6.31 -6.20 9.01
CA GLY A 451 -5.90 -6.59 7.66
C GLY A 451 -7.02 -6.50 6.63
N THR A 452 -8.23 -6.97 6.97
CA THR A 452 -9.41 -6.89 6.08
C THR A 452 -9.87 -5.45 5.89
N MET A 453 -9.86 -4.63 6.94
CA MET A 453 -10.18 -3.20 6.86
C MET A 453 -9.15 -2.42 6.04
N PHE A 454 -7.86 -2.75 6.18
CA PHE A 454 -6.79 -2.17 5.38
C PHE A 454 -6.96 -2.53 3.89
N ALA A 455 -7.22 -3.80 3.59
CA ALA A 455 -7.50 -4.24 2.22
C ALA A 455 -8.74 -3.54 1.63
N LEU A 456 -9.82 -3.41 2.40
CA LEU A 456 -11.02 -2.69 1.97
C LEU A 456 -10.70 -1.22 1.65
N LEU A 457 -9.94 -0.54 2.50
CA LEU A 457 -9.55 0.85 2.24
C LEU A 457 -8.73 0.97 0.95
N MET A 458 -7.72 0.12 0.77
CA MET A 458 -6.88 0.14 -0.42
C MET A 458 -7.73 -0.08 -1.69
N SER A 459 -8.71 -0.98 -1.61
CA SER A 459 -9.72 -1.18 -2.65
C SER A 459 -10.57 0.06 -2.93
N ILE A 460 -11.08 0.73 -1.89
CA ILE A 460 -11.84 1.99 -2.03
C ILE A 460 -10.98 3.09 -2.67
N TYR A 461 -9.70 3.17 -2.28
CA TYR A 461 -8.76 4.12 -2.86
C TYR A 461 -8.52 3.84 -4.36
N ASN A 462 -8.26 2.60 -4.74
CA ASN A 462 -8.12 2.22 -6.15
C ASN A 462 -9.42 2.46 -6.94
N PHE A 463 -10.57 2.17 -6.33
CA PHE A 463 -11.87 2.44 -6.94
C PHE A 463 -12.08 3.93 -7.19
N SER A 464 -11.69 4.79 -6.24
CA SER A 464 -11.80 6.25 -6.41
C SER A 464 -11.00 6.75 -7.63
N TRP A 465 -9.82 6.18 -7.87
CA TRP A 465 -9.00 6.48 -9.05
C TRP A 465 -9.65 5.99 -10.33
N SER A 466 -10.22 4.79 -10.37
CA SER A 466 -10.95 4.29 -11.54
C SER A 466 -12.15 5.18 -11.87
N VAL A 467 -12.92 5.63 -10.86
CA VAL A 467 -14.05 6.56 -11.06
C VAL A 467 -13.56 7.88 -11.63
N ALA A 468 -12.46 8.44 -11.10
CA ALA A 468 -11.85 9.65 -11.62
C ALA A 468 -11.38 9.49 -13.08
N SER A 469 -10.79 8.36 -13.45
CA SER A 469 -10.35 8.06 -14.82
C SER A 469 -11.51 7.87 -15.79
N TYR A 470 -12.59 7.17 -15.40
CA TYR A 470 -13.79 7.11 -16.25
C TYR A 470 -14.47 8.48 -16.39
N GLY A 471 -14.55 9.27 -15.31
CA GLY A 471 -15.06 10.65 -15.36
C GLY A 471 -14.21 11.54 -16.28
N GLY A 472 -12.89 11.35 -16.26
CA GLY A 472 -11.94 12.00 -17.16
C GLY A 472 -12.10 11.58 -18.62
N SER A 473 -12.24 10.28 -18.89
CA SER A 473 -12.53 9.74 -20.21
C SER A 473 -13.83 10.31 -20.78
N TRP A 474 -14.90 10.30 -19.98
CA TRP A 474 -16.18 10.88 -20.36
C TRP A 474 -16.06 12.38 -20.67
N LEU A 475 -15.37 13.14 -19.83
CA LEU A 475 -15.15 14.57 -20.04
C LEU A 475 -14.32 14.86 -21.32
N CYS A 476 -13.28 14.05 -21.58
CA CYS A 476 -12.48 14.16 -22.78
C CYS A 476 -13.30 13.85 -24.04
N SER A 477 -14.18 12.84 -23.98
CA SER A 477 -15.09 12.50 -25.07
C SER A 477 -16.13 13.59 -25.30
N TYR A 478 -16.73 14.12 -24.23
CA TYR A 478 -17.72 15.19 -24.29
C TYR A 478 -17.16 16.46 -24.93
N LEU A 479 -15.94 16.86 -24.55
CA LEU A 479 -15.24 18.03 -25.08
C LEU A 479 -14.50 17.75 -26.40
N GLN A 480 -14.66 16.54 -26.96
CA GLN A 480 -14.05 16.11 -28.23
C GLN A 480 -12.53 16.33 -28.28
N ILE A 481 -11.85 16.06 -27.16
CA ILE A 481 -10.39 16.19 -27.06
C ILE A 481 -9.75 15.05 -27.83
N SER A 482 -8.92 15.40 -28.81
CA SER A 482 -8.18 14.47 -29.63
C SER A 482 -6.68 14.78 -29.57
N LYS A 483 -5.85 13.95 -30.18
CA LYS A 483 -4.39 14.15 -30.24
C LYS A 483 -3.98 15.41 -31.00
N THR A 484 -4.85 15.89 -31.88
CA THR A 484 -4.63 17.05 -32.74
C THR A 484 -5.49 18.25 -32.36
N ASN A 485 -6.47 18.07 -31.47
CA ASN A 485 -7.37 19.12 -31.04
C ASN A 485 -7.47 19.16 -29.52
N PHE A 486 -6.83 20.17 -28.94
CA PHE A 486 -6.79 20.42 -27.50
C PHE A 486 -7.68 21.60 -27.07
N ALA A 487 -8.56 22.12 -27.92
CA ALA A 487 -9.40 23.28 -27.61
C ALA A 487 -10.24 23.09 -26.34
N GLY A 488 -10.73 21.88 -26.09
CA GLY A 488 -11.49 21.51 -24.89
C GLY A 488 -10.63 21.34 -23.62
N LEU A 489 -9.30 21.24 -23.73
CA LEU A 489 -8.44 20.88 -22.60
C LEU A 489 -8.44 21.95 -21.50
N VAL A 490 -8.49 23.24 -21.86
CA VAL A 490 -8.59 24.35 -20.90
C VAL A 490 -9.86 24.22 -20.06
N VAL A 491 -10.99 23.92 -20.69
CA VAL A 491 -12.29 23.72 -20.02
C VAL A 491 -12.23 22.48 -19.12
N ALA A 492 -11.67 21.37 -19.61
CA ALA A 492 -11.52 20.14 -18.83
C ALA A 492 -10.69 20.36 -17.56
N VAL A 493 -9.53 21.02 -17.68
CA VAL A 493 -8.64 21.32 -16.53
C VAL A 493 -9.31 22.29 -15.55
N THR A 494 -10.11 23.24 -16.05
CA THR A 494 -10.89 24.15 -15.20
C THR A 494 -11.92 23.37 -14.38
N ILE A 495 -12.71 22.49 -15.02
CA ILE A 495 -13.70 21.63 -14.35
C ILE A 495 -13.02 20.79 -13.27
N ARG A 496 -11.87 20.16 -13.60
CA ARG A 496 -11.07 19.39 -12.63
C ARG A 496 -10.60 20.23 -11.44
N SER A 497 -10.14 21.45 -11.70
CA SER A 497 -9.63 22.35 -10.66
C SER A 497 -10.73 22.80 -9.70
N VAL A 498 -11.92 23.11 -10.22
CA VAL A 498 -13.11 23.40 -9.40
C VAL A 498 -13.54 22.16 -8.61
N ALA A 499 -13.55 20.98 -9.25
CA ALA A 499 -13.89 19.72 -8.59
C ALA A 499 -12.94 19.36 -7.43
N LYS A 500 -11.66 19.77 -7.48
CA LYS A 500 -10.72 19.61 -6.34
C LYS A 500 -11.04 20.49 -5.14
N VAL A 501 -11.85 21.55 -5.28
CA VAL A 501 -12.28 22.39 -4.14
C VAL A 501 -13.45 21.75 -3.41
N VAL A 502 -14.31 21.00 -4.10
CA VAL A 502 -15.52 20.38 -3.53
C VAL A 502 -15.27 19.55 -2.25
N PRO A 503 -14.24 18.68 -2.18
CA PRO A 503 -13.96 17.88 -0.99
C PRO A 503 -13.62 18.70 0.27
N ILE A 504 -13.24 19.97 0.12
CA ILE A 504 -12.97 20.88 1.25
C ILE A 504 -14.25 21.12 2.05
N PHE A 505 -15.39 21.28 1.37
CA PHE A 505 -16.68 21.45 2.03
C PHE A 505 -17.14 20.18 2.76
N LEU A 506 -16.63 19.01 2.37
CA LEU A 506 -16.94 17.72 2.98
C LEU A 506 -16.01 17.34 4.15
N LEU A 507 -15.05 18.20 4.52
CA LEU A 507 -14.11 17.93 5.61
C LEU A 507 -14.75 17.77 6.99
N PHE A 508 -16.05 18.08 7.16
CA PHE A 508 -16.77 17.75 8.39
C PHE A 508 -16.91 16.25 8.63
N MET A 509 -16.73 15.43 7.60
CA MET A 509 -16.77 13.97 7.68
C MET A 509 -15.50 13.37 8.30
N VAL A 510 -14.40 14.14 8.34
CA VAL A 510 -13.11 13.69 8.90
C VAL A 510 -13.02 14.06 10.38
N PRO A 511 -12.60 13.12 11.26
CA PRO A 511 -12.37 13.36 12.68
C PRO A 511 -11.47 14.57 12.94
N ALA A 512 -11.86 15.39 13.93
CA ALA A 512 -11.11 16.57 14.33
C ALA A 512 -9.90 16.25 15.21
N THR A 513 -9.85 15.07 15.82
CA THR A 513 -8.83 14.66 16.81
C THR A 513 -7.79 13.72 16.19
N THR A 514 -6.56 13.78 16.72
CA THR A 514 -5.43 12.91 16.34
C THR A 514 -5.51 11.51 16.96
N SER A 515 -6.21 11.37 18.10
CA SER A 515 -6.45 10.12 18.82
C SER A 515 -7.94 9.77 18.78
N ILE A 516 -8.30 8.81 17.94
CA ILE A 516 -9.55 8.06 18.11
C ILE A 516 -9.15 6.95 19.08
N SER A 517 -9.63 7.00 20.32
CA SER A 517 -9.27 5.97 21.30
C SER A 517 -9.88 4.64 20.83
N SER A 518 -9.04 3.75 20.32
CA SER A 518 -9.36 2.39 19.87
C SER A 518 -10.11 1.60 20.95
N SER A 519 -9.89 1.92 22.23
CA SER A 519 -10.60 1.34 23.38
C SER A 519 -12.12 1.65 23.40
N SER A 520 -12.55 2.84 22.98
CA SER A 520 -13.98 3.19 22.96
C SER A 520 -14.72 2.56 21.77
N LEU A 521 -14.00 2.33 20.66
CA LEU A 521 -14.51 1.60 19.50
C LEU A 521 -14.55 0.09 19.75
N ALA A 522 -13.51 -0.47 20.37
CA ALA A 522 -13.46 -1.88 20.74
C ALA A 522 -14.57 -2.24 21.74
N SER A 523 -14.79 -1.42 22.77
CA SER A 523 -15.89 -1.63 23.74
C SER A 523 -17.28 -1.53 23.10
N LYS A 524 -17.50 -0.57 22.20
CA LYS A 524 -18.77 -0.46 21.44
C LYS A 524 -18.97 -1.61 20.44
N ALA A 525 -17.92 -2.00 19.72
CA ALA A 525 -17.98 -3.10 18.75
C ALA A 525 -18.20 -4.45 19.46
N GLN A 526 -17.51 -4.70 20.57
CA GLN A 526 -17.73 -5.89 21.41
C GLN A 526 -19.13 -5.91 22.03
N ALA A 527 -19.64 -4.77 22.53
CA ALA A 527 -21.01 -4.69 23.03
C ALA A 527 -22.06 -4.99 21.94
N LYS A 528 -21.86 -4.48 20.73
CA LYS A 528 -22.75 -4.71 19.58
C LYS A 528 -22.69 -6.15 19.08
N ALA A 529 -21.51 -6.76 19.02
CA ALA A 529 -21.33 -8.17 18.66
C ALA A 529 -21.96 -9.11 19.70
N LYS A 530 -21.86 -8.78 20.99
CA LYS A 530 -22.49 -9.52 22.09
C LYS A 530 -24.03 -9.40 22.06
N ALA A 531 -24.55 -8.24 21.67
CA ALA A 531 -25.99 -8.05 21.45
C ALA A 531 -26.51 -8.86 20.24
N LEU A 532 -25.78 -8.88 19.12
CA LEU A 532 -26.13 -9.67 17.94
C LEU A 532 -26.09 -11.18 18.19
N SER A 533 -25.10 -11.68 18.93
CA SER A 533 -25.02 -13.10 19.28
C SER A 533 -26.11 -13.52 20.29
N SER A 534 -26.49 -12.62 21.20
CA SER A 534 -27.63 -12.85 22.10
C SER A 534 -28.97 -12.91 21.36
N ARG A 535 -29.14 -12.11 20.30
CA ARG A 535 -30.34 -12.09 19.46
C ARG A 535 -30.45 -13.34 18.58
N LYS A 536 -29.32 -13.82 18.05
CA LYS A 536 -29.26 -15.07 17.29
C LYS A 536 -29.56 -16.30 18.17
N LYS A 537 -29.07 -16.31 19.43
CA LYS A 537 -29.44 -17.33 20.42
C LYS A 537 -30.90 -17.28 20.86
N SER A 538 -31.54 -16.11 20.89
CA SER A 538 -32.98 -16.02 21.20
C SER A 538 -33.86 -16.45 20.03
N GLU A 539 -33.41 -16.26 18.79
CA GLU A 539 -34.14 -16.75 17.60
C GLU A 539 -33.99 -18.28 17.44
N ASP A 540 -32.78 -18.83 17.60
CA ASP A 540 -32.57 -20.29 17.56
C ASP A 540 -33.19 -21.03 18.77
N GLY A 541 -33.44 -20.33 19.88
CA GLY A 541 -34.09 -20.89 21.07
C GLY A 541 -35.62 -20.97 20.97
N ASN A 542 -36.25 -20.15 20.11
CA ASN A 542 -37.70 -20.04 20.03
C ASN A 542 -38.34 -21.01 19.01
N ASP A 543 -37.53 -21.66 18.17
CA ASP A 543 -37.96 -22.71 17.24
C ASP A 543 -37.96 -24.12 17.87
N SER A 544 -37.65 -24.23 19.17
CA SER A 544 -37.60 -25.53 19.89
C SER A 544 -38.73 -25.76 20.89
N ASP A 545 -39.71 -24.85 21.01
CA ASP A 545 -40.80 -24.96 22.00
C ASP A 545 -42.21 -24.72 21.39
N GLY A 546 -42.43 -25.24 20.18
CA GLY A 546 -43.68 -25.16 19.43
C GLY A 546 -44.44 -26.49 19.35
N GLY A 547 -45.20 -26.82 20.38
CA GLY A 547 -46.49 -27.53 20.25
C GLY A 547 -46.48 -29.06 20.11
N ALA A 548 -46.25 -29.78 21.20
CA ALA A 548 -46.83 -31.11 21.37
C ALA A 548 -48.32 -30.97 21.69
N ILE A 549 -49.19 -31.12 20.68
CA ILE A 549 -50.65 -31.23 20.86
C ILE A 549 -50.95 -32.67 21.29
N ASP A 550 -51.28 -32.85 22.57
CA ASP A 550 -51.74 -34.09 23.18
C ASP A 550 -53.20 -34.36 22.78
N LEU A 551 -53.42 -35.29 21.86
CA LEU A 551 -54.74 -35.76 21.41
C LEU A 551 -55.14 -36.99 22.26
N LYS A 552 -55.69 -36.73 23.45
CA LYS A 552 -56.44 -37.75 24.22
C LYS A 552 -57.90 -37.74 23.78
N VAL A 553 -58.27 -38.77 23.02
CA VAL A 553 -59.66 -39.17 22.77
C VAL A 553 -60.13 -40.00 23.97
N GLN A 554 -61.17 -39.53 24.68
CA GLN A 554 -62.01 -40.34 25.56
C GLN A 554 -63.48 -40.08 25.19
N ALA A 555 -64.16 -41.20 24.92
CA ALA A 555 -65.61 -41.45 24.79
C ALA A 555 -66.38 -40.72 23.67
#